data_AF-A0A2H5PPF0-F1
#
_entry.id   AF-A0A2H5PPF0-F1
#
_cell.length_a   1.000
_cell.length_b   1.000
_cell.length_c   1.000
_cell.angle_alpha   90.00
_cell.angle_beta   90.00
_cell.angle_gamma   90.00
#
_symmetry.space_group_name_H-M   'P 1'
#
loop_
_entity.id
_entity.type
_entity.pdbx_description
1 polymer ?
#
loop_
_entity_poly.entity_id
_entity_poly.type
_entity_poly.pdbx_seq_one_letter_code
_entity_poly.pdbx_strand_id
1 'polypeptide(L)'
;MAAFTKYMLLLLTLFVLSITLSNAIYFSGNVHVHITNDLQPGLNLTFHCKSGDNDLRERVLSHGQTFDFHFRKSVYRDDTLFYCSFAWNGAFHWFEIYNQLRDDDYCEELCDWKIREDGPRLMLNDGKIRFMAYEWKD
;
A
#
# COMPACT_ATOMS: atom_id res chain seq x y z
N MET A 1 35.73 -37.70 -1.34
CA MET A 1 34.29 -37.53 -1.63
C MET A 1 33.54 -36.79 -0.51
N ALA A 2 33.73 -37.12 0.78
CA ALA A 2 33.03 -36.45 1.90
C ALA A 2 33.35 -34.96 2.10
N ALA A 3 34.56 -34.49 1.75
CA ALA A 3 34.90 -33.06 1.85
C ALA A 3 34.21 -32.25 0.74
N PHE A 4 34.20 -32.75 -0.49
CA PHE A 4 33.54 -32.12 -1.64
C PHE A 4 32.04 -31.93 -1.41
N THR A 5 31.36 -32.95 -0.86
CA THR A 5 29.93 -32.84 -0.51
C THR A 5 29.68 -31.84 0.63
N LYS A 6 30.58 -31.72 1.62
CA LYS A 6 30.48 -30.69 2.68
C LYS A 6 30.59 -29.27 2.12
N TYR A 7 31.53 -29.01 1.20
CA TYR A 7 31.66 -27.70 0.56
C TYR A 7 30.45 -27.38 -0.32
N MET A 8 29.94 -28.36 -1.06
CA MET A 8 28.75 -28.18 -1.89
C MET A 8 27.52 -27.84 -1.02
N LEU A 9 27.31 -28.53 0.10
CA LEU A 9 26.23 -28.22 1.05
C LEU A 9 26.41 -26.84 1.69
N LEU A 10 27.63 -26.46 2.08
CA LEU A 10 27.92 -25.15 2.64
C LEU A 10 27.60 -24.02 1.63
N LEU A 11 28.05 -24.16 0.39
CA LEU A 11 27.76 -23.19 -0.67
C LEU A 11 26.26 -23.08 -0.94
N LEU A 12 25.53 -24.20 -0.94
CA LEU A 12 24.08 -24.20 -1.09
C LEU A 12 23.39 -23.48 0.07
N THR A 13 23.83 -23.68 1.31
CA THR A 13 23.27 -22.98 2.47
C THR A 13 23.55 -21.47 2.44
N LEU A 14 24.75 -21.06 2.04
CA LEU A 14 25.10 -19.63 1.91
C LEU A 14 24.29 -18.96 0.80
N PHE A 15 24.05 -19.66 -0.31
CA PHE A 15 23.23 -19.17 -1.41
C PHE A 15 21.75 -19.04 -1.01
N VAL A 16 21.20 -20.03 -0.30
CA VAL A 16 19.83 -19.92 0.24
C VAL A 16 19.74 -18.78 1.24
N LEU A 17 20.72 -18.63 2.13
CA LEU A 17 20.74 -17.54 3.11
C LEU A 17 20.78 -16.16 2.44
N SER A 18 21.60 -15.97 1.41
CA SER A 18 21.67 -14.70 0.69
C SER A 18 20.36 -14.35 -0.01
N ILE A 19 19.66 -15.33 -0.60
CA ILE A 19 18.32 -15.14 -1.17
C ILE A 19 17.31 -14.73 -0.08
N THR A 20 17.33 -15.39 1.09
CA THR A 20 16.40 -15.04 2.17
C THR A 20 16.64 -13.64 2.74
N LEU A 21 17.90 -13.24 2.92
CA LEU A 21 18.27 -11.92 3.42
C LEU A 21 17.93 -10.79 2.43
N SER A 22 18.19 -11.01 1.14
CA SER A 22 17.82 -10.04 0.10
C SER A 22 16.31 -9.82 0.06
N ASN A 23 15.51 -10.90 0.03
CA ASN A 23 14.05 -10.80 0.07
C ASN A 23 13.55 -10.05 1.31
N ALA A 24 14.07 -10.34 2.50
CA ALA A 24 13.68 -9.64 3.72
C ALA A 24 13.97 -8.13 3.68
N ILE A 25 15.05 -7.72 3.02
CA ILE A 25 15.38 -6.30 2.81
C ILE A 25 14.38 -5.66 1.84
N TYR A 26 14.04 -6.32 0.73
CA TYR A 26 13.03 -5.83 -0.22
C TYR A 26 11.64 -5.68 0.43
N PHE A 27 11.25 -6.59 1.33
CA PHE A 27 9.97 -6.49 2.03
C PHE A 27 9.96 -5.46 3.17
N SER A 28 11.12 -5.10 3.73
CA SER A 28 11.25 -4.16 4.86
C SER A 28 11.32 -2.67 4.43
N GLY A 29 10.59 -2.28 3.38
CA GLY A 29 10.54 -0.90 2.90
C GLY A 29 9.62 0.02 3.72
N ASN A 30 9.85 1.33 3.63
CA ASN A 30 8.86 2.33 4.04
C ASN A 30 7.92 2.60 2.86
N VAL A 31 6.62 2.56 3.11
CA VAL A 31 5.60 2.94 2.12
C VAL A 31 4.96 4.25 2.54
N HIS A 32 4.84 5.16 1.58
CA HIS A 32 4.06 6.37 1.66
C HIS A 32 2.72 6.14 0.98
N VAL A 33 1.63 6.57 1.61
CA VAL A 33 0.29 6.50 1.05
C VAL A 33 -0.23 7.93 0.93
N HIS A 34 -0.54 8.34 -0.30
CA HIS A 34 -1.23 9.58 -0.58
C HIS A 34 -2.71 9.29 -0.86
N ILE A 35 -3.58 10.07 -0.22
CA ILE A 35 -5.02 10.07 -0.43
C ILE A 35 -5.40 11.46 -0.92
N THR A 36 -5.69 11.58 -2.22
CA THR A 36 -6.18 12.83 -2.82
C THR A 36 -7.70 12.78 -2.97
N ASN A 37 -8.38 13.85 -2.57
CA ASN A 37 -9.78 14.06 -2.91
C ASN A 37 -9.91 14.47 -4.39
N ASP A 38 -10.34 13.54 -5.24
CA ASP A 38 -10.60 13.74 -6.68
C ASP A 38 -12.11 13.65 -6.98
N LEU A 39 -12.96 13.96 -5.99
CA LEU A 39 -14.40 14.17 -6.19
C LEU A 39 -14.64 15.45 -6.99
N GLN A 40 -15.90 15.76 -7.33
CA GLN A 40 -16.21 17.02 -8.00
C GLN A 40 -15.82 18.25 -7.15
N PRO A 41 -15.43 19.38 -7.79
CA PRO A 41 -15.14 20.62 -7.09
C PRO A 41 -16.28 21.03 -6.14
N GLY A 42 -15.92 21.41 -4.92
CA GLY A 42 -16.88 21.79 -3.87
C GLY A 42 -17.32 20.64 -2.95
N LEU A 43 -16.97 19.40 -3.26
CA LEU A 43 -17.18 18.26 -2.36
C LEU A 43 -16.00 18.09 -1.41
N ASN A 44 -16.31 18.02 -0.11
CA ASN A 44 -15.35 17.65 0.92
C ASN A 44 -15.41 16.13 1.15
N LEU A 45 -14.23 15.52 1.18
CA LEU A 45 -14.05 14.11 1.49
C LEU A 45 -13.69 13.98 2.96
N THR A 46 -14.59 13.44 3.76
CA THR A 46 -14.28 12.99 5.11
C THR A 46 -13.80 11.55 5.05
N PHE A 47 -12.69 11.23 5.70
CA PHE A 47 -12.19 9.86 5.76
C PHE A 47 -11.60 9.53 7.13
N HIS A 48 -11.60 8.24 7.46
CA HIS A 48 -10.99 7.70 8.66
C HIS A 48 -10.30 6.39 8.30
N CYS A 49 -9.00 6.30 8.58
CA CYS A 49 -8.17 5.14 8.25
C CYS A 49 -7.59 4.50 9.51
N LYS A 50 -7.51 3.18 9.51
CA LYS A 50 -6.88 2.41 10.60
C LYS A 50 -6.22 1.12 10.11
N SER A 51 -5.29 0.61 10.90
CA SER A 51 -4.53 -0.63 10.67
C SER A 51 -4.20 -1.26 12.02
N GLY A 52 -4.80 -2.40 12.36
CA GLY A 52 -4.68 -2.97 13.72
C GLY A 52 -5.01 -1.92 14.79
N ASP A 53 -4.05 -1.66 15.68
CA ASP A 53 -4.14 -0.65 16.75
C ASP A 53 -3.73 0.77 16.31
N ASN A 54 -3.27 0.94 15.06
CA ASN A 54 -2.89 2.24 14.52
C ASN A 54 -4.10 2.96 13.92
N ASP A 55 -4.52 4.05 14.56
CA ASP A 55 -5.64 4.89 14.13
C ASP A 55 -5.13 6.25 13.64
N LEU A 56 -5.35 6.55 12.35
CA LEU A 56 -4.90 7.80 11.71
C LEU A 56 -5.84 9.00 11.94
N ARG A 57 -6.91 8.77 12.71
CA ARG A 57 -8.00 9.69 13.04
C ARG A 57 -8.81 10.12 11.81
N GLU A 58 -9.98 10.68 12.10
CA GLU A 58 -10.80 11.29 11.07
C GLU A 58 -10.16 12.58 10.53
N ARG A 59 -10.25 12.77 9.22
CA ARG A 59 -9.74 13.93 8.49
C ARG A 59 -10.74 14.36 7.42
N VAL A 60 -10.67 15.63 7.02
CA VAL A 60 -11.48 16.19 5.94
C VAL A 60 -10.54 16.82 4.91
N LEU A 61 -10.74 16.50 3.63
CA LEU A 61 -10.01 17.07 2.51
C LEU A 61 -10.96 17.81 1.59
N SER A 62 -10.68 19.07 1.30
CA SER A 62 -11.31 19.79 0.19
C SER A 62 -10.88 19.21 -1.15
N HIS A 63 -11.64 19.47 -2.22
CA HIS A 63 -11.27 19.04 -3.56
C HIS A 63 -9.82 19.39 -3.93
N GLY A 64 -9.08 18.42 -4.47
CA GLY A 64 -7.68 18.55 -4.87
C GLY A 64 -6.66 18.47 -3.72
N GLN A 65 -7.11 18.47 -2.45
CA GLN A 65 -6.20 18.31 -1.32
C GLN A 65 -5.78 16.85 -1.16
N THR A 66 -4.56 16.68 -0.65
CA THR A 66 -3.93 15.37 -0.40
C THR A 66 -3.55 15.25 1.07
N PHE A 67 -3.85 14.10 1.65
CA PHE A 67 -3.28 13.67 2.93
C PHE A 67 -2.24 12.58 2.67
N ASP A 68 -1.14 12.62 3.42
CA ASP A 68 -0.11 11.60 3.39
C ASP A 68 0.12 10.99 4.78
N PHE A 69 0.45 9.70 4.77
CA PHE A 69 1.05 9.02 5.91
C PHE A 69 2.04 7.98 5.41
N HIS A 70 2.90 7.51 6.29
CA HIS A 70 3.85 6.45 5.98
C HIS A 70 3.93 5.43 7.11
N PHE A 71 4.36 4.23 6.76
CA PHE A 71 4.62 3.15 7.69
C PHE A 71 5.72 2.25 7.14
N ARG A 72 6.29 1.43 8.03
CA ARG A 72 7.22 0.38 7.64
C ARG A 72 6.43 -0.89 7.37
N LYS A 73 6.65 -1.49 6.20
CA LYS A 73 6.03 -2.77 5.84
C LYS A 73 6.50 -3.90 6.76
N SER A 74 5.60 -4.85 7.01
CA SER A 74 5.98 -6.12 7.61
C SER A 74 6.85 -6.94 6.64
N VAL A 75 7.74 -7.76 7.20
CA VAL A 75 8.56 -8.70 6.41
C VAL A 75 7.69 -9.82 5.83
N TYR A 76 6.51 -10.07 6.42
CA TYR A 76 5.52 -11.02 5.92
C TYR A 76 4.54 -10.30 4.99
N ARG A 77 4.30 -10.86 3.80
CA ARG A 77 3.61 -10.21 2.67
C ARG A 77 2.12 -9.89 2.93
N ASP A 78 1.53 -10.43 3.98
CA ASP A 78 0.09 -10.39 4.27
C ASP A 78 -0.29 -9.68 5.58
N ASP A 79 0.70 -9.06 6.23
CA ASP A 79 0.55 -8.63 7.62
C ASP A 79 0.25 -7.13 7.76
N THR A 80 0.40 -6.33 6.69
CA THR A 80 0.06 -4.90 6.72
C THR A 80 -1.19 -4.57 5.90
N LEU A 81 -2.23 -4.11 6.60
CA LEU A 81 -3.51 -3.71 6.01
C LEU A 81 -3.98 -2.38 6.60
N PHE A 82 -4.26 -1.38 5.77
CA PHE A 82 -4.95 -0.14 6.15
C PHE A 82 -6.32 -0.10 5.46
N TYR A 83 -7.35 0.06 6.26
CA TYR A 83 -8.74 0.15 5.82
C TYR A 83 -9.30 1.51 6.20
N CYS A 84 -10.03 2.11 5.27
CA CYS A 84 -10.54 3.46 5.40
C CYS A 84 -12.03 3.52 5.05
N SER A 85 -12.78 4.29 5.82
CA SER A 85 -14.08 4.81 5.38
C SER A 85 -13.90 6.13 4.67
N PHE A 86 -14.73 6.36 3.66
CA PHE A 86 -14.82 7.60 2.90
C PHE A 86 -16.27 8.06 2.86
N ALA A 87 -16.51 9.33 3.13
CA ALA A 87 -17.83 9.91 3.17
C ALA A 87 -17.86 11.28 2.49
N TRP A 88 -18.88 11.52 1.68
CA TRP A 88 -19.16 12.81 1.05
C TRP A 88 -20.64 12.87 0.67
N ASN A 89 -21.30 14.02 0.86
CA ASN A 89 -22.67 14.27 0.36
C ASN A 89 -23.70 13.13 0.62
N GLY A 90 -23.66 12.50 1.80
CA GLY A 90 -24.53 11.38 2.17
C GLY A 90 -24.12 10.00 1.62
N ALA A 91 -23.11 9.93 0.76
CA ALA A 91 -22.45 8.69 0.37
C ALA A 91 -21.46 8.25 1.47
N PHE A 92 -21.32 6.93 1.64
CA PHE A 92 -20.42 6.31 2.59
C PHE A 92 -19.90 4.99 2.00
N HIS A 93 -18.58 4.86 1.92
CA HIS A 93 -17.92 3.72 1.29
C HIS A 93 -16.70 3.26 2.08
N TRP A 94 -16.34 1.99 1.93
CA TRP A 94 -15.12 1.43 2.50
C TRP A 94 -14.14 1.00 1.42
N PHE A 95 -12.86 1.12 1.74
CA PHE A 95 -11.80 0.58 0.91
C PHE A 95 -10.55 0.26 1.74
N GLU A 96 -9.84 -0.78 1.34
CA GLU A 96 -8.49 -1.09 1.84
C GLU A 96 -7.49 -0.21 1.09
N ILE A 97 -7.19 0.97 1.63
CA ILE A 97 -6.28 1.94 0.98
C ILE A 97 -4.85 1.40 0.85
N TYR A 98 -4.49 0.43 1.69
CA TYR A 98 -3.27 -0.33 1.53
C TYR A 98 -3.50 -1.78 1.94
N ASN A 99 -3.18 -2.71 1.06
CA ASN A 99 -3.18 -4.14 1.32
C ASN A 99 -1.86 -4.70 0.79
N GLN A 100 -0.99 -5.16 1.69
CA GLN A 100 0.38 -5.54 1.32
C GLN A 100 0.44 -6.63 0.24
N LEU A 101 -0.48 -7.62 0.26
CA LEU A 101 -0.53 -8.65 -0.77
C LEU A 101 -0.85 -8.11 -2.16
N ARG A 102 -1.73 -7.10 -2.23
CA ARG A 102 -2.21 -6.48 -3.47
C ARG A 102 -1.24 -5.42 -3.98
N ASP A 103 -0.69 -4.62 -3.08
CA ASP A 103 -0.04 -3.36 -3.42
C ASP A 103 1.48 -3.44 -3.46
N ASP A 104 2.12 -4.47 -2.87
CA ASP A 104 3.59 -4.53 -2.82
C ASP A 104 4.27 -4.46 -4.19
N ASP A 105 3.61 -4.98 -5.24
CA ASP A 105 4.15 -5.00 -6.61
C ASP A 105 3.92 -3.68 -7.37
N TYR A 106 3.10 -2.76 -6.83
CA TYR A 106 2.75 -1.49 -7.48
C TYR A 106 3.17 -0.26 -6.67
N CYS A 107 3.18 -0.40 -5.34
CA CYS A 107 3.52 0.62 -4.38
C CYS A 107 4.82 0.26 -3.65
N GLU A 108 5.95 0.25 -4.37
CA GLU A 108 7.24 -0.03 -3.74
C GLU A 108 7.57 0.99 -2.64
N GLU A 109 7.46 2.28 -2.98
CA GLU A 109 7.68 3.40 -2.04
C GLU A 109 6.45 4.31 -1.87
N LEU A 110 5.61 4.42 -2.91
CA LEU A 110 4.47 5.33 -2.93
C LEU A 110 3.22 4.66 -3.52
N CYS A 111 2.12 4.66 -2.75
CA CYS A 111 0.78 4.50 -3.27
C CYS A 111 0.12 5.88 -3.44
N ASP A 112 -0.16 6.30 -4.67
CA ASP A 112 -0.88 7.55 -4.94
C ASP A 112 -2.34 7.28 -5.32
N TRP A 113 -3.24 7.40 -4.34
CA TRP A 113 -4.66 7.15 -4.51
C TRP A 113 -5.44 8.43 -4.79
N LYS A 114 -6.28 8.36 -5.83
CA LYS A 114 -7.32 9.34 -6.13
C LYS A 114 -8.68 8.78 -5.74
N ILE A 115 -9.37 9.47 -4.84
CA ILE A 115 -10.69 9.06 -4.37
C ILE A 115 -11.75 9.77 -5.21
N ARG A 116 -12.55 8.99 -5.94
CA ARG A 116 -13.59 9.44 -6.87
C ARG A 116 -14.92 8.79 -6.55
N GLU A 117 -16.01 9.36 -7.04
CA GLU A 117 -17.36 8.82 -6.81
C GLU A 117 -17.51 7.37 -7.30
N ASP A 118 -16.92 7.06 -8.46
CA ASP A 118 -16.94 5.75 -9.12
C ASP A 118 -15.88 4.76 -8.60
N GLY A 119 -15.23 5.08 -7.49
CA GLY A 119 -14.27 4.21 -6.82
C GLY A 119 -12.85 4.78 -6.73
N PRO A 120 -11.98 4.16 -5.91
CA PRO A 120 -10.58 4.53 -5.81
C PRO A 120 -9.84 4.29 -7.13
N ARG A 121 -8.85 5.13 -7.41
CA ARG A 121 -7.90 4.98 -8.52
C ARG A 121 -6.48 5.03 -7.99
N LEU A 122 -5.70 3.98 -8.21
CA LEU A 122 -4.27 3.99 -7.92
C LEU A 122 -3.52 4.54 -9.15
N MET A 123 -2.79 5.63 -8.98
CA MET A 123 -1.96 6.20 -10.03
C MET A 123 -0.61 5.51 -10.07
N LEU A 124 -0.21 5.06 -11.26
CA LEU A 124 1.08 4.43 -11.52
C LEU A 124 1.84 5.22 -12.56
N ASN A 125 3.15 5.36 -12.34
CA ASN A 125 4.05 6.09 -13.21
C ASN A 125 5.24 5.19 -13.61
N ASP A 126 5.14 4.58 -14.79
CA ASP A 126 6.16 3.70 -15.38
C ASP A 126 6.77 4.31 -16.65
N GLY A 127 6.84 5.65 -16.70
CA GLY A 127 7.17 6.43 -17.90
C GLY A 127 5.92 6.90 -18.66
N LYS A 128 4.74 6.40 -18.28
CA LYS A 128 3.42 6.96 -18.61
C LYS A 128 2.54 6.96 -17.36
N ILE A 129 1.58 7.87 -17.31
CA ILE A 129 0.59 7.90 -16.23
C ILE A 129 -0.54 6.94 -16.60
N ARG A 130 -0.82 5.99 -15.71
CA ARG A 130 -1.96 5.08 -15.81
C ARG A 130 -2.67 4.96 -14.47
N PHE A 131 -3.96 4.64 -14.51
CA PHE A 131 -4.79 4.50 -13.31
C PHE A 131 -5.37 3.09 -13.23
N MET A 132 -5.13 2.41 -12.12
CA MET A 132 -5.82 1.17 -11.80
C MET A 132 -7.12 1.49 -11.06
N ALA A 133 -8.23 0.99 -11.60
CA ALA A 133 -9.56 1.21 -11.06
C ALA A 133 -9.97 0.11 -10.09
N TYR A 134 -10.49 0.52 -8.93
CA TYR A 134 -11.03 -0.37 -7.93
C TYR A 134 -12.47 0.01 -7.61
N GLU A 135 -13.25 -0.99 -7.25
CA GLU A 135 -14.62 -0.81 -6.76
C GLU A 135 -14.60 -0.59 -5.24
N TRP A 136 -15.64 0.08 -4.75
CA TRP A 136 -15.90 0.17 -3.32
C TRP A 136 -16.22 -1.21 -2.75
N LYS A 137 -15.91 -1.41 -1.46
CA LYS A 137 -16.38 -2.59 -0.73
C LYS A 137 -17.78 -2.31 -0.16
N ASP A 138 -18.65 -3.33 -0.23
CA ASP A 138 -19.97 -3.38 0.43
C ASP A 138 -19.84 -3.64 1.94
#